data_AF-A0A931ZP60-F1
#
_entry.id   AF-A0A931ZP60-F1
#
_cell.length_a   1.000
_cell.length_b   1.000
_cell.length_c   1.000
_cell.angle_alpha   90.00
_cell.angle_beta   90.00
_cell.angle_gamma   90.00
#
_symmetry.space_group_name_H-M   'P 1'
#
loop_
_entity.id
_entity.type
_entity.pdbx_description
1 polymer ?
#
loop_
_entity_poly.entity_id
_entity_poly.type
_entity_poly.pdbx_seq_one_letter_code
_entity_poly.pdbx_strand_id
1 'polypeptide(L)'
;MGNIFNTILVYPLLNLLVFFYNFIPDLGVVIILVTVLVRLALLPSFHKSLKHQKAMQELQPKMNELKEKYKDDKEQQAKALMELYKVHKVNPLSSCLPMLIQFPILIALYFVFIQSLNGETLQGIYGFIQAPESLNPLFLGFLDLSKRNIILAVLAGGLQYWQGRMMAPRNQGGDQMSKIFSYQTLYFFPFLTFIIGLQFPAGLPLYWVVTTLFGVGQQYFIIHREAKEVLKNASS
;
A
#
# COMPACT_ATOMS: atom_id res chain seq x y z
N MET A 1 4.12 20.10 22.97
CA MET A 1 4.85 18.84 22.75
C MET A 1 4.97 18.62 21.25
N GLY A 2 6.17 18.74 20.68
CA GLY A 2 6.39 18.36 19.29
C GLY A 2 6.09 16.86 19.14
N ASN A 3 5.06 16.54 18.37
CA ASN A 3 4.59 15.17 18.21
C ASN A 3 5.73 14.35 17.56
N ILE A 4 6.26 13.32 18.24
CA ILE A 4 7.35 12.46 17.70
C ILE A 4 7.02 11.98 16.28
N PHE A 5 5.73 11.73 16.05
CA PHE A 5 5.17 11.42 14.74
C PHE A 5 5.49 12.48 13.67
N ASN A 6 5.34 13.76 14.00
CA ASN A 6 5.63 14.85 13.08
C ASN A 6 7.13 14.91 12.76
N THR A 7 7.98 14.81 13.78
CA THR A 7 9.44 14.90 13.60
C THR A 7 9.98 13.73 12.77
N ILE A 8 9.44 12.52 12.93
CA ILE A 8 9.94 11.31 12.26
C ILE A 8 9.32 11.10 10.88
N LEU A 9 8.05 11.46 10.69
CA LEU A 9 7.33 11.16 9.43
C LEU A 9 6.87 12.42 8.69
N VAL A 10 6.11 13.30 9.35
CA VAL A 10 5.48 14.44 8.66
C VAL A 10 6.52 15.42 8.13
N TYR A 11 7.44 15.91 8.97
CA TYR A 11 8.43 16.91 8.57
C TYR A 11 9.40 16.36 7.53
N PRO A 12 9.97 15.14 7.64
CA PRO A 12 10.80 14.61 6.57
C PRO A 12 10.06 14.50 5.22
N LEU A 13 8.81 14.02 5.23
CA LEU A 13 8.01 13.91 3.99
C LEU A 13 7.64 15.27 3.41
N LEU A 14 7.28 16.25 4.27
CA LEU A 14 7.01 17.63 3.84
C LEU A 14 8.25 18.26 3.22
N ASN A 15 9.39 18.16 3.89
CA ASN A 15 10.65 18.72 3.42
C ASN A 15 11.10 18.06 2.12
N LEU A 16 10.89 16.76 1.97
CA LEU A 16 11.15 16.05 0.72
C LEU A 16 10.25 16.57 -0.42
N LEU A 17 8.96 16.79 -0.13
CA LEU A 17 8.01 17.39 -1.08
C LEU A 17 8.45 18.79 -1.48
N VAL A 18 8.74 19.68 -0.53
CA VAL A 18 9.16 21.07 -0.80
C VAL A 18 10.49 21.10 -1.54
N PHE A 19 11.43 20.23 -1.17
CA PHE A 19 12.71 20.08 -1.87
C PHE A 19 12.50 19.83 -3.36
N PHE A 20 11.69 18.82 -3.72
CA PHE A 20 11.42 18.51 -5.13
C PHE A 20 10.59 19.60 -5.81
N TYR A 21 9.67 20.22 -5.09
CA TYR A 21 8.85 21.32 -5.61
C TYR A 21 9.69 22.53 -6.05
N ASN A 22 10.78 22.83 -5.33
CA ASN A 22 11.71 23.90 -5.70
C ASN A 22 12.42 23.64 -7.05
N PHE A 23 12.52 22.38 -7.50
CA PHE A 23 13.04 22.05 -8.83
C PHE A 23 11.94 21.87 -9.88
N ILE A 24 10.77 21.37 -9.46
CA ILE A 24 9.64 21.05 -10.34
C ILE A 24 8.38 21.65 -9.70
N PRO A 25 7.97 22.88 -10.09
CA PRO A 25 6.83 23.58 -9.48
C PRO A 25 5.47 23.03 -9.94
N ASP A 26 5.35 21.70 -10.02
CA ASP A 26 4.11 20.96 -10.27
C ASP A 26 3.89 19.99 -9.10
N LEU A 27 2.88 20.27 -8.29
CA LEU A 27 2.67 19.55 -7.05
C LEU A 27 2.29 18.08 -7.29
N GLY A 28 1.57 17.77 -8.38
CA GLY A 28 1.20 16.39 -8.67
C GLY A 28 2.38 15.54 -9.13
N VAL A 29 3.28 16.11 -9.94
CA VAL A 29 4.55 15.45 -10.29
C VAL A 29 5.39 15.19 -9.05
N VAL A 30 5.49 16.17 -8.15
CA VAL A 30 6.20 16.02 -6.89
C VAL A 30 5.58 14.93 -6.01
N ILE A 31 4.25 14.88 -5.88
CA ILE A 31 3.54 13.81 -5.15
C ILE A 31 3.89 12.44 -5.75
N ILE A 32 3.89 12.30 -7.07
CA ILE A 32 4.27 11.06 -7.76
C ILE A 32 5.71 10.67 -7.38
N LEU A 33 6.65 11.60 -7.48
CA LEU A 33 8.07 11.36 -7.19
C LEU A 33 8.30 10.95 -5.73
N VAL A 34 7.75 11.69 -4.77
CA VAL A 34 7.83 11.36 -3.34
C VAL A 34 7.23 9.99 -3.07
N THR A 35 6.09 9.67 -3.68
CA THR A 35 5.43 8.36 -3.53
C THR A 35 6.33 7.22 -4.03
N VAL A 36 6.92 7.39 -5.20
CA VAL A 36 7.85 6.39 -5.78
C VAL A 36 9.08 6.22 -4.90
N LEU A 37 9.66 7.30 -4.39
CA LEU A 37 10.84 7.23 -3.50
C LEU A 37 10.53 6.51 -2.19
N VAL A 38 9.40 6.82 -1.55
CA VAL A 38 8.95 6.10 -0.36
C VAL A 38 8.73 4.61 -0.67
N ARG A 39 8.13 4.29 -1.82
CA ARG A 39 7.91 2.91 -2.26
C ARG A 39 9.23 2.18 -2.52
N LEU A 40 10.23 2.83 -3.10
CA LEU A 40 11.56 2.28 -3.30
C LEU A 40 12.29 2.02 -1.98
N ALA A 41 12.20 2.95 -1.01
CA ALA A 41 12.76 2.76 0.32
C ALA A 41 12.13 1.56 1.05
N LEU A 42 10.83 1.31 0.84
CA LEU A 42 10.08 0.21 1.45
C LEU A 42 10.10 -1.09 0.62
N LEU A 43 10.72 -1.06 -0.57
CA LEU A 43 10.78 -2.20 -1.49
C LEU A 43 11.20 -3.52 -0.83
N PRO A 44 12.24 -3.60 0.04
CA PRO A 44 12.61 -4.85 0.68
C PRO A 44 11.50 -5.40 1.60
N SER A 45 10.79 -4.53 2.32
CA SER A 45 9.69 -4.92 3.21
C SER A 45 8.50 -5.44 2.41
N PHE A 46 8.11 -4.75 1.34
CA PHE A 46 7.04 -5.20 0.44
C PHE A 46 7.42 -6.52 -0.26
N HIS A 47 8.67 -6.68 -0.69
CA HIS A 47 9.13 -7.92 -1.34
C HIS A 47 8.97 -9.14 -0.42
N LYS A 48 9.42 -9.05 0.84
CA LYS A 48 9.25 -10.12 1.82
C LYS A 48 7.78 -10.48 2.02
N SER A 49 6.92 -9.47 2.15
CA SER A 49 5.49 -9.71 2.38
C SER A 49 4.80 -10.37 1.19
N LEU A 50 5.10 -9.92 -0.04
CA LEU A 50 4.55 -10.52 -1.26
C LEU A 50 4.98 -11.98 -1.41
N LYS A 51 6.23 -12.31 -1.07
CA LYS A 51 6.72 -13.69 -1.06
C LYS A 51 5.94 -14.57 -0.07
N HIS A 52 5.71 -14.09 1.16
CA HIS A 52 4.91 -14.81 2.15
C HIS A 52 3.44 -14.94 1.72
N GLN A 53 2.87 -13.92 1.08
CA GLN A 53 1.50 -13.97 0.57
C GLN A 53 1.36 -15.03 -0.54
N LYS A 54 2.33 -15.14 -1.45
CA LYS A 54 2.34 -16.19 -2.48
C LYS A 54 2.48 -17.58 -1.87
N ALA A 55 3.38 -17.78 -0.92
CA ALA A 55 3.52 -19.06 -0.22
C ALA A 55 2.22 -19.46 0.51
N MET A 56 1.50 -18.50 1.10
CA MET A 56 0.19 -18.73 1.69
C MET A 56 -0.87 -19.16 0.66
N GLN A 57 -0.86 -18.58 -0.54
CA GLN A 57 -1.75 -18.99 -1.63
C GLN A 57 -1.45 -20.43 -2.08
N GLU A 58 -0.18 -20.81 -2.18
CA GLU A 58 0.25 -22.18 -2.54
C GLU A 58 -0.14 -23.22 -1.48
N LEU A 59 -0.19 -22.81 -0.20
CA LEU A 59 -0.64 -23.67 0.91
C LEU A 59 -2.16 -23.80 1.04
N GLN A 60 -2.93 -22.97 0.33
CA GLN A 60 -4.38 -22.94 0.42
C GLN A 60 -5.06 -24.31 0.21
N PRO A 61 -4.63 -25.19 -0.72
CA PRO A 61 -5.22 -26.53 -0.88
C PRO A 61 -5.04 -27.39 0.37
N LYS A 62 -3.82 -27.46 0.92
CA LYS A 62 -3.52 -28.21 2.15
C LYS A 62 -4.28 -27.67 3.36
N MET A 63 -4.42 -26.33 3.43
CA MET A 63 -5.25 -25.70 4.46
C MET A 63 -6.72 -26.12 4.35
N ASN A 64 -7.24 -26.28 3.14
CA ASN A 64 -8.62 -26.71 2.93
C ASN A 64 -8.82 -28.20 3.29
N GLU A 65 -7.85 -29.06 2.98
CA GLU A 65 -7.87 -30.47 3.39
C GLU A 65 -7.88 -30.63 4.92
N LEU A 66 -7.02 -29.90 5.64
CA LEU A 66 -7.00 -29.91 7.09
C LEU A 66 -8.33 -29.42 7.68
N LYS A 67 -9.00 -28.49 7.01
CA LYS A 67 -10.30 -28.00 7.48
C LYS A 67 -11.39 -29.03 7.37
N GLU A 68 -11.44 -29.75 6.25
CA GLU A 68 -12.43 -30.81 6.07
C GLU A 68 -12.15 -31.97 7.04
N LYS A 69 -10.87 -32.31 7.24
CA LYS A 69 -10.45 -33.36 8.18
C LYS A 69 -10.82 -33.07 9.63
N TYR A 70 -10.70 -31.82 10.07
CA TYR A 70 -10.98 -31.40 11.46
C TYR A 70 -12.19 -30.46 11.54
N LYS A 71 -13.22 -30.68 10.71
CA LYS A 71 -14.38 -29.79 10.61
C LYS A 71 -15.14 -29.64 11.93
N ASP A 72 -15.21 -30.74 12.70
CA ASP A 72 -15.93 -30.83 13.97
C ASP A 72 -15.05 -30.51 15.19
N ASP A 73 -13.73 -30.38 15.01
CA ASP A 73 -12.77 -30.07 16.07
C ASP A 73 -11.95 -28.82 15.74
N LYS A 74 -12.46 -27.67 16.21
CA LYS A 74 -11.86 -26.35 15.98
C LYS A 74 -10.48 -26.20 16.62
N GLU A 75 -10.26 -26.85 17.76
CA GLU A 75 -8.99 -26.75 18.46
C GLU A 75 -7.91 -27.51 17.69
N GLN A 76 -8.22 -28.74 17.27
CA GLN A 76 -7.31 -29.56 16.48
C GLN A 76 -7.07 -28.96 15.09
N GLN A 77 -8.10 -28.37 14.48
CA GLN A 77 -7.98 -27.60 13.24
C GLN A 77 -6.97 -26.46 13.38
N ALA A 78 -7.07 -25.65 14.44
CA ALA A 78 -6.15 -24.53 14.66
C ALA A 78 -4.71 -24.99 14.90
N LYS A 79 -4.51 -26.07 15.67
CA LYS A 79 -3.18 -26.68 15.91
C LYS A 79 -2.57 -27.19 14.61
N ALA A 80 -3.32 -27.95 13.81
CA ALA A 80 -2.85 -28.50 12.54
C ALA A 80 -2.50 -27.39 11.52
N LEU A 81 -3.29 -26.32 11.47
CA LEU A 81 -2.98 -25.15 10.61
C LEU A 81 -1.69 -24.45 11.06
N MET A 82 -1.50 -24.25 12.37
CA MET A 82 -0.24 -23.67 12.88
C MET A 82 0.96 -24.57 12.61
N GLU A 83 0.81 -25.89 12.73
CA GLU A 83 1.86 -26.85 12.41
C GLU A 83 2.19 -26.82 10.91
N LEU A 84 1.18 -26.75 10.04
CA LEU A 84 1.37 -26.60 8.60
C LEU A 84 2.22 -25.35 8.28
N TYR A 85 1.92 -24.21 8.91
CA TYR A 85 2.69 -22.97 8.75
C TYR A 85 4.13 -23.11 9.25
N LYS A 86 4.35 -23.77 10.38
CA LYS A 86 5.70 -24.02 10.93
C LYS A 86 6.52 -24.92 10.02
N VAL A 87 5.95 -26.04 9.55
CA VAL A 87 6.61 -27.01 8.66
C VAL A 87 7.04 -26.34 7.35
N HIS A 88 6.19 -25.48 6.78
CA HIS A 88 6.50 -24.77 5.53
C HIS A 88 7.21 -23.42 5.76
N LYS A 89 7.54 -23.07 7.01
CA LYS A 89 8.22 -21.82 7.41
C LYS A 89 7.53 -20.56 6.89
N VAL A 90 6.20 -20.56 6.86
CA VAL A 90 5.38 -19.42 6.44
C VAL A 90 4.82 -18.69 7.67
N ASN A 91 4.95 -17.37 7.71
CA ASN A 91 4.39 -16.55 8.79
C ASN A 91 3.18 -15.75 8.29
N PRO A 92 1.96 -15.98 8.83
CA PRO A 92 0.77 -15.25 8.41
C PRO A 92 0.84 -13.75 8.72
N LEU A 93 1.57 -13.33 9.78
CA LEU A 93 1.72 -11.91 10.14
C LEU A 93 2.66 -11.16 9.18
N SER A 94 3.57 -11.86 8.51
CA SER A 94 4.44 -11.23 7.51
C SER A 94 3.64 -10.72 6.30
N SER A 95 2.45 -11.28 6.05
CA SER A 95 1.53 -10.83 5.01
C SER A 95 0.80 -9.52 5.35
N CYS A 96 0.65 -9.17 6.64
CA CYS A 96 0.03 -7.90 7.07
C CYS A 96 1.06 -6.80 7.41
N LEU A 97 2.35 -7.13 7.51
CA LEU A 97 3.43 -6.17 7.78
C LEU A 97 3.40 -4.92 6.88
N PRO A 98 3.15 -5.01 5.55
CA PRO A 98 3.10 -3.82 4.72
C PRO A 98 1.98 -2.87 5.12
N MET A 99 0.82 -3.40 5.51
CA MET A 99 -0.32 -2.61 5.93
C MET A 99 0.02 -1.84 7.23
N LEU A 100 0.68 -2.49 8.19
CA LEU A 100 1.10 -1.84 9.44
C LEU A 100 2.09 -0.70 9.21
N ILE A 101 3.01 -0.85 8.26
CA ILE A 101 3.97 0.21 7.88
C ILE A 101 3.26 1.30 7.04
N GLN A 102 2.30 0.92 6.22
CA GLN A 102 1.60 1.81 5.29
C GLN A 102 0.67 2.79 6.00
N PHE A 103 0.03 2.37 7.10
CA PHE A 103 -0.93 3.20 7.84
C PHE A 103 -0.29 4.49 8.42
N PRO A 104 0.82 4.44 9.18
CA PRO A 104 1.50 5.65 9.65
C PRO A 104 1.93 6.59 8.52
N ILE A 105 2.40 6.03 7.40
CA ILE A 105 2.83 6.83 6.24
C ILE A 105 1.63 7.52 5.58
N LEU A 106 0.49 6.83 5.47
CA LEU A 106 -0.75 7.43 4.96
C LEU A 106 -1.19 8.62 5.82
N ILE A 107 -1.17 8.45 7.15
CA ILE A 107 -1.51 9.53 8.09
C ILE A 107 -0.52 10.69 7.96
N ALA A 108 0.77 10.41 7.80
CA ALA A 108 1.78 11.45 7.65
C ALA A 108 1.58 12.24 6.36
N LEU A 109 1.36 11.55 5.23
CA LEU A 109 1.07 12.18 3.95
C LEU A 109 -0.24 12.98 3.96
N TYR A 110 -1.25 12.53 4.70
CA TYR A 110 -2.46 13.30 4.92
C TYR A 110 -2.17 14.67 5.56
N PHE A 111 -1.35 14.72 6.62
CA PHE A 111 -0.94 15.98 7.23
C PHE A 111 -0.10 16.84 6.28
N VAL A 112 0.81 16.23 5.52
CA VAL A 112 1.59 16.93 4.48
C VAL A 112 0.67 17.56 3.45
N PHE A 113 -0.36 16.86 2.97
CA PHE A 113 -1.29 17.37 1.96
C PHE A 113 -2.18 18.47 2.51
N ILE A 114 -2.70 18.36 3.73
CA ILE A 114 -3.45 19.46 4.35
C ILE A 114 -2.60 20.72 4.44
N GLN A 115 -1.36 20.59 4.90
CA GLN A 115 -0.47 21.73 5.05
C GLN A 115 -0.04 22.33 3.72
N SER A 116 0.20 21.51 2.70
CA SER A 116 0.65 21.96 1.38
C SER A 116 -0.46 22.48 0.47
N LEU A 117 -1.70 21.99 0.63
CA LEU A 117 -2.82 22.30 -0.28
C LEU A 117 -3.76 23.40 0.24
N ASN A 118 -3.78 23.66 1.55
CA ASN A 118 -4.71 24.64 2.12
C ASN A 118 -4.15 26.08 2.13
N GLY A 119 -2.94 26.31 1.61
CA GLY A 119 -2.29 27.63 1.63
C GLY A 119 -1.90 28.10 3.03
N GLU A 120 -1.87 27.19 4.00
CA GLU A 120 -1.39 27.48 5.35
C GLU A 120 0.14 27.60 5.37
N THR A 121 0.67 28.31 6.37
CA THR A 121 2.12 28.39 6.57
C THR A 121 2.71 27.00 6.76
N LEU A 122 3.69 26.65 5.92
CA LEU A 122 4.41 25.39 6.03
C LEU A 122 5.20 25.36 7.35
N GLN A 123 4.80 24.49 8.27
CA GLN A 123 5.47 24.32 9.56
C GLN A 123 6.43 23.13 9.49
N GLY A 124 7.59 23.25 10.14
CA GLY A 124 8.58 22.18 10.20
C GLY A 124 9.48 22.09 8.97
N ILE A 125 9.58 23.16 8.17
CA ILE A 125 10.59 23.27 7.12
C ILE A 125 11.98 23.37 7.76
N TYR A 126 12.93 22.57 7.27
CA TYR A 126 14.31 22.58 7.72
C TYR A 126 15.04 23.80 7.20
N GLY A 127 15.91 24.40 8.00
CA GLY A 127 16.57 25.67 7.68
C GLY A 127 17.44 25.66 6.41
N PHE A 128 17.76 24.49 5.86
CA PHE A 128 18.50 24.34 4.60
C PHE A 128 17.58 24.23 3.36
N ILE A 129 16.26 24.21 3.53
CA ILE A 129 15.28 24.15 2.45
C ILE A 129 14.62 25.52 2.31
N GLN A 130 14.59 26.05 1.09
CA GLN A 130 13.88 27.29 0.77
C GLN A 130 12.38 27.00 0.78
N ALA A 131 11.64 27.64 1.70
CA ALA A 131 10.19 27.52 1.77
C ALA A 131 9.55 28.49 0.77
N PRO A 132 8.78 28.00 -0.21
CA PRO A 132 7.95 28.87 -1.04
C PRO A 132 6.82 29.49 -0.19
N GLU A 133 6.39 30.71 -0.52
CA GLU A 133 5.29 31.38 0.19
C GLU A 133 3.97 30.62 0.06
N SER A 134 3.72 30.03 -1.11
CA SER A 134 2.61 29.13 -1.36
C SER A 134 3.00 28.07 -2.40
N LEU A 135 2.39 26.90 -2.29
CA LEU A 135 2.53 25.83 -3.27
C LEU A 135 1.36 25.90 -4.25
N ASN A 136 1.66 25.99 -5.55
CA ASN A 136 0.62 25.88 -6.58
C ASN A 136 0.04 24.46 -6.57
N PRO A 137 -1.27 24.28 -6.29
CA PRO A 137 -1.88 22.95 -6.20
C PRO A 137 -2.17 22.31 -7.57
N LEU A 138 -1.89 23.00 -8.68
CA LEU A 138 -2.17 22.48 -10.01
C LEU A 138 -1.23 21.32 -10.37
N PHE A 139 -1.83 20.24 -10.86
CA PHE A 139 -1.18 19.12 -11.53
C PHE A 139 -1.37 19.27 -13.03
N LEU A 140 -0.25 19.24 -13.77
CA LEU A 140 -0.15 19.40 -15.22
C LEU A 140 -0.82 20.67 -15.76
N GLY A 141 -1.01 21.68 -14.90
CA GLY A 141 -1.65 22.96 -15.24
C GLY A 141 -3.17 22.95 -15.37
N PHE A 142 -3.85 21.81 -15.19
CA PHE A 142 -5.31 21.73 -15.36
C PHE A 142 -6.07 21.09 -14.19
N LEU A 143 -5.41 20.29 -13.35
CA LEU A 143 -6.07 19.57 -12.26
C LEU A 143 -5.68 20.15 -10.91
N ASP A 144 -6.61 20.81 -10.24
CA ASP A 144 -6.40 21.38 -8.91
C ASP A 144 -6.45 20.29 -7.82
N LEU A 145 -5.30 20.00 -7.22
CA LEU A 145 -5.17 18.94 -6.21
C LEU A 145 -5.72 19.31 -4.83
N SER A 146 -5.98 20.60 -4.58
CA SER A 146 -6.57 21.07 -3.32
C SER A 146 -8.06 20.75 -3.22
N LYS A 147 -8.70 20.51 -4.37
CA LYS A 147 -10.13 20.21 -4.48
C LYS A 147 -10.38 18.72 -4.57
N ARG A 148 -11.62 18.33 -4.24
CA ARG A 148 -12.09 16.95 -4.41
C ARG A 148 -12.13 16.59 -5.89
N ASN A 149 -11.76 15.35 -6.22
CA ASN A 149 -11.83 14.85 -7.59
C ASN A 149 -12.39 13.43 -7.61
N ILE A 150 -13.63 13.30 -8.10
CA ILE A 150 -14.37 12.04 -8.15
C ILE A 150 -13.66 11.03 -9.06
N ILE A 151 -13.11 11.49 -10.19
CA ILE A 151 -12.42 10.61 -11.16
C ILE A 151 -11.22 9.94 -10.48
N LEU A 152 -10.39 10.72 -9.78
CA LEU A 152 -9.24 10.17 -9.06
C LEU A 152 -9.66 9.25 -7.91
N ALA A 153 -10.75 9.55 -7.19
CA ALA A 153 -11.26 8.69 -6.13
C ALA A 153 -11.76 7.33 -6.68
N VAL A 154 -12.50 7.34 -7.80
CA VAL A 154 -12.94 6.13 -8.50
C VAL A 154 -11.74 5.34 -9.01
N LEU A 155 -10.75 6.02 -9.61
CA LEU A 155 -9.53 5.36 -10.09
C LEU A 155 -8.73 4.73 -8.95
N ALA A 156 -8.60 5.42 -7.80
CA ALA A 156 -7.90 4.90 -6.63
C ALA A 156 -8.57 3.61 -6.12
N GLY A 157 -9.88 3.63 -5.87
CA GLY A 157 -10.62 2.45 -5.43
C GLY A 157 -10.64 1.33 -6.49
N GLY A 158 -10.88 1.68 -7.75
CA GLY A 158 -10.95 0.73 -8.86
C GLY A 158 -9.63 0.02 -9.13
N LEU A 159 -8.50 0.75 -9.12
CA LEU A 159 -7.17 0.15 -9.25
C LEU A 159 -6.85 -0.73 -8.05
N GLN A 160 -7.23 -0.34 -6.84
CA GLN A 160 -6.96 -1.13 -5.64
C GLN A 160 -7.78 -2.43 -5.64
N TYR A 161 -9.05 -2.37 -6.09
CA TYR A 161 -9.87 -3.56 -6.34
C TYR A 161 -9.20 -4.49 -7.35
N TRP A 162 -8.73 -3.93 -8.48
CA TRP A 162 -8.06 -4.69 -9.52
C TRP A 162 -6.76 -5.34 -9.01
N GLN A 163 -5.92 -4.59 -8.30
CA GLN A 163 -4.71 -5.11 -7.64
C GLN A 163 -5.04 -6.24 -6.67
N GLY A 164 -6.03 -6.07 -5.81
CA GLY A 164 -6.47 -7.10 -4.87
C GLY A 164 -6.95 -8.36 -5.59
N ARG A 165 -7.68 -8.20 -6.69
CA ARG A 165 -8.19 -9.32 -7.51
C ARG A 165 -7.08 -10.10 -8.19
N MET A 166 -5.97 -9.47 -8.56
CA MET A 166 -4.78 -10.16 -9.08
C MET A 166 -4.12 -11.06 -8.03
N MET A 167 -4.31 -10.77 -6.74
CA MET A 167 -3.72 -11.52 -5.61
C MET A 167 -4.72 -12.43 -4.89
N ALA A 168 -6.00 -12.37 -5.22
CA ALA A 168 -6.98 -13.23 -4.56
C ALA A 168 -6.85 -14.68 -5.06
N PRO A 169 -6.75 -15.68 -4.16
CA PRO A 169 -6.78 -17.07 -4.56
C PRO A 169 -8.11 -17.42 -5.25
N ARG A 170 -8.04 -18.17 -6.36
CA ARG A 170 -9.20 -18.49 -7.21
C ARG A 170 -10.20 -19.47 -6.57
N ASN A 171 -9.85 -20.13 -5.47
CA ASN A 171 -10.70 -21.14 -4.83
C ASN A 171 -11.42 -20.60 -3.58
N GLN A 172 -12.76 -20.68 -3.60
CA GLN A 172 -13.68 -20.12 -2.60
C GLN A 172 -13.83 -20.97 -1.31
N GLY A 173 -13.05 -22.06 -1.17
CA GLY A 173 -13.08 -22.99 -0.03
C GLY A 173 -12.31 -22.53 1.22
N GLY A 174 -12.00 -21.25 1.37
CA GLY A 174 -11.23 -20.70 2.49
C GLY A 174 -11.95 -20.81 3.85
N ASP A 175 -11.17 -20.78 4.96
CA ASP A 175 -11.75 -20.66 6.31
C ASP A 175 -12.35 -19.26 6.47
N GLN A 176 -13.09 -19.06 7.57
CA GLN A 176 -13.67 -17.77 7.92
C GLN A 176 -12.61 -16.65 7.93
N MET A 177 -11.39 -16.92 8.39
CA MET A 177 -10.32 -15.92 8.45
C MET A 177 -9.84 -15.48 7.05
N SER A 178 -9.60 -16.44 6.15
CA SER A 178 -9.19 -16.23 4.76
C SER A 178 -10.30 -15.55 3.96
N LYS A 179 -11.57 -15.90 4.21
CA LYS A 179 -12.74 -15.21 3.65
C LYS A 179 -12.82 -13.76 4.11
N ILE A 180 -12.66 -13.50 5.42
CA ILE A 180 -12.62 -12.14 5.97
C ILE A 180 -11.45 -11.35 5.35
N PHE A 181 -10.25 -11.92 5.31
CA PHE A 181 -9.08 -11.27 4.73
C PHE A 181 -9.27 -10.95 3.23
N SER A 182 -9.81 -11.90 2.47
CA SER A 182 -10.12 -11.71 1.04
C SER A 182 -11.18 -10.65 0.85
N TYR A 183 -12.26 -10.67 1.65
CA TYR A 183 -13.31 -9.66 1.61
C TYR A 183 -12.77 -8.26 1.95
N GLN A 184 -11.94 -8.18 2.98
CA GLN A 184 -11.33 -6.92 3.39
C GLN A 184 -10.45 -6.34 2.29
N THR A 185 -9.59 -7.16 1.69
CA THR A 185 -8.65 -6.76 0.64
C THR A 185 -9.37 -6.40 -0.66
N LEU A 186 -10.38 -7.19 -1.05
CA LEU A 186 -11.08 -7.00 -2.33
C LEU A 186 -12.15 -5.93 -2.27
N TYR A 187 -12.91 -5.82 -1.19
CA TYR A 187 -14.10 -4.97 -1.16
C TYR A 187 -13.98 -3.86 -0.14
N PHE A 188 -13.65 -4.18 1.10
CA PHE A 188 -13.65 -3.20 2.19
C PHE A 188 -12.67 -2.06 1.96
N PHE A 189 -11.38 -2.37 1.73
CA PHE A 189 -10.37 -1.33 1.55
C PHE A 189 -10.56 -0.52 0.27
N PRO A 190 -10.82 -1.12 -0.91
CA PRO A 190 -11.11 -0.34 -2.11
C PRO A 190 -12.34 0.58 -1.97
N PHE A 191 -13.40 0.09 -1.31
CA PHE A 191 -14.58 0.90 -1.03
C PHE A 191 -14.27 2.04 -0.05
N LEU A 192 -13.53 1.75 1.02
CA LEU A 192 -13.12 2.77 1.99
C LEU A 192 -12.24 3.84 1.33
N THR A 193 -11.27 3.43 0.50
CA THR A 193 -10.42 4.32 -0.29
C THR A 193 -11.24 5.22 -1.21
N PHE A 194 -12.27 4.66 -1.88
CA PHE A 194 -13.19 5.44 -2.69
C PHE A 194 -13.93 6.49 -1.86
N ILE A 195 -14.56 6.09 -0.74
CA ILE A 195 -15.32 7.03 0.12
C ILE A 195 -14.41 8.11 0.71
N ILE A 196 -13.24 7.74 1.23
CA ILE A 196 -12.26 8.71 1.74
C ILE A 196 -11.80 9.62 0.60
N GLY A 197 -11.51 9.07 -0.58
CA GLY A 197 -11.10 9.85 -1.74
C GLY A 197 -12.13 10.88 -2.20
N LEU A 198 -13.42 10.65 -1.94
CA LEU A 198 -14.48 11.65 -2.21
C LEU A 198 -14.52 12.78 -1.16
N GLN A 199 -14.05 12.54 0.06
CA GLN A 199 -14.10 13.52 1.15
C GLN A 199 -12.89 14.46 1.16
N PHE A 200 -11.73 13.96 0.74
CA PHE A 200 -10.44 14.63 0.86
C PHE A 200 -9.93 15.27 -0.45
N PRO A 201 -8.94 16.17 -0.38
CA PRO A 201 -8.30 16.77 -1.56
C PRO A 201 -7.71 15.71 -2.51
N ALA A 202 -7.74 16.01 -3.81
CA ALA A 202 -7.32 15.12 -4.88
C ALA A 202 -5.86 14.65 -4.82
N GLY A 203 -4.99 15.35 -4.07
CA GLY A 203 -3.64 14.87 -3.76
C GLY A 203 -3.62 13.48 -3.10
N LEU A 204 -4.59 13.17 -2.23
CA LEU A 204 -4.67 11.88 -1.54
C LEU A 204 -5.13 10.73 -2.46
N PRO A 205 -6.20 10.86 -3.25
CA PRO A 205 -6.52 9.93 -4.34
C PRO A 205 -5.39 9.73 -5.35
N LEU A 206 -4.70 10.80 -5.77
CA LEU A 206 -3.56 10.71 -6.68
C LEU A 206 -2.45 9.83 -6.08
N TYR A 207 -2.11 10.07 -4.80
CA TYR A 207 -1.18 9.23 -4.06
C TYR A 207 -1.60 7.75 -4.11
N TRP A 208 -2.87 7.41 -3.85
CA TRP A 208 -3.35 6.04 -3.92
C TRP A 208 -3.28 5.42 -5.32
N VAL A 209 -3.56 6.19 -6.38
CA VAL A 209 -3.39 5.72 -7.76
C VAL A 209 -1.93 5.33 -7.99
N VAL A 210 -0.99 6.23 -7.70
CA VAL A 210 0.45 6.00 -7.92
C VAL A 210 0.96 4.84 -7.09
N THR A 211 0.58 4.79 -5.81
CA THR A 211 0.99 3.73 -4.87
C THR A 211 0.51 2.36 -5.33
N THR A 212 -0.70 2.30 -5.90
CA THR A 212 -1.29 1.06 -6.42
C THR A 212 -0.62 0.63 -7.71
N LEU A 213 -0.41 1.56 -8.66
CA LEU A 213 0.30 1.28 -9.91
C LEU A 213 1.73 0.78 -9.65
N PHE A 214 2.46 1.42 -8.72
CA PHE A 214 3.77 0.95 -8.31
C PHE A 214 3.70 -0.46 -7.72
N GLY A 215 2.73 -0.73 -6.85
CA GLY A 215 2.54 -2.05 -6.24
C GLY A 215 2.24 -3.14 -7.27
N VAL A 216 1.42 -2.85 -8.29
CA VAL A 216 1.16 -3.76 -9.42
C VAL A 216 2.44 -4.03 -10.21
N GLY A 217 3.22 -2.99 -10.52
CA GLY A 217 4.52 -3.12 -11.18
C GLY A 217 5.51 -3.98 -10.36
N GLN A 218 5.58 -3.74 -9.05
CA GLN A 218 6.41 -4.52 -8.13
C GLN A 218 5.98 -5.99 -8.09
N GLN A 219 4.67 -6.26 -8.00
CA GLN A 219 4.12 -7.61 -8.03
C GLN A 219 4.48 -8.33 -9.33
N TYR A 220 4.29 -7.67 -10.47
CA TYR A 220 4.63 -8.21 -11.78
C TYR A 220 6.11 -8.60 -11.82
N PHE A 221 7.02 -7.72 -11.39
CA PHE A 221 8.45 -8.00 -11.39
C PHE A 221 8.84 -9.19 -10.52
N ILE A 222 8.28 -9.31 -9.32
CA ILE A 222 8.59 -10.40 -8.37
C ILE A 222 8.12 -11.75 -8.90
N ILE A 223 6.87 -11.84 -9.37
CA ILE A 223 6.29 -13.09 -9.87
C ILE A 223 7.08 -13.61 -11.08
N HIS A 224 7.47 -12.73 -12.01
CA HIS A 224 8.23 -13.12 -13.21
C HIS A 224 9.67 -13.53 -12.89
N ARG A 225 10.30 -12.89 -11.89
CA ARG A 225 11.66 -13.25 -11.46
C ARG A 225 11.71 -14.63 -10.83
N GLU A 226 10.78 -14.93 -9.92
CA GLU A 226 10.71 -16.26 -9.29
C GLU A 226 10.42 -17.37 -10.30
N ALA A 227 9.53 -17.13 -11.28
CA ALA A 227 9.26 -18.09 -12.34
C ALA A 227 10.52 -18.42 -13.18
N LYS A 228 11.33 -17.40 -13.51
CA LYS A 228 12.60 -17.59 -14.22
C LYS A 228 13.63 -18.36 -13.41
N GLU A 229 13.73 -18.11 -12.10
CA GLU A 229 14.65 -18.83 -11.22
C GLU A 229 14.29 -20.31 -11.11
N VAL A 230 13.00 -20.66 -11.01
CA VAL A 230 12.53 -22.06 -11.02
C VAL A 230 12.86 -22.77 -12.33
N LEU A 231 12.59 -22.14 -13.48
CA LEU A 231 12.91 -22.72 -14.79
C LEU A 231 14.41 -22.94 -14.99
N LYS A 232 15.24 -21.99 -14.53
CA LYS A 232 16.71 -22.11 -14.59
C LYS A 232 17.20 -23.30 -13.78
N ASN A 233 16.69 -23.49 -12.57
CA ASN A 233 17.07 -24.62 -11.70
C ASN A 233 16.52 -25.96 -12.19
N ALA A 234 15.42 -25.97 -12.95
CA ALA A 234 14.88 -27.18 -13.56
C ALA A 234 15.62 -27.59 -14.85
N SER A 235 16.35 -26.65 -15.48
CA SER A 235 17.15 -26.86 -16.69
C SER A 235 18.63 -27.13 -16.44
N SER A 236 19.07 -27.12 -15.18
CA SER A 236 20.45 -27.37 -14.72
C SER A 236 20.54 -28.68 -13.97
#